data_AF-A0A8B0SQN8-F1
#
_entry.id   AF-A0A8B0SQN8-F1
#
_cell.length_a   1.000
_cell.length_b   1.000
_cell.length_c   1.000
_cell.angle_alpha   90.00
_cell.angle_beta   90.00
_cell.angle_gamma   90.00
#
_symmetry.space_group_name_H-M   'P 1'
#
loop_
_entity.id
_entity.type
_entity.pdbx_description
1 polymer ?
#
loop_
_entity_poly.entity_id
_entity_poly.type
_entity_poly.pdbx_seq_one_letter_code
_entity_poly.pdbx_strand_id
1 'polypeptide(L)'
;MVCNTKIIAPLLLVAGCCFSASSSAVPDEPTVKLSNSWYKATFATRFPPQGASLPPASGTAVLYRNKADLVGETYDSVFKPAPQNVQTALAATNTVNPFHPQFAALYTPTALRKRAACTMLSTPIELDDKSATKEWVVAFSAVQCLEADAAAALRSGDTTPHQWVLQKITNGKYRILAEGDGNITLTNHQKEQGYKEIRTSMLIPRTFPEHKLQCGGAEFTWHYRNNGYVLAATEILAQDCEPLHFPDLTGAAWQKAYDTYAAQVKTVVDGWLKDQSPVAP
;
A
#
# COMPACT_ATOMS: atom_id res chain seq x y z
N MET A 1 9.41 -66.81 55.30
CA MET A 1 9.47 -66.72 56.78
C MET A 1 9.54 -65.23 57.11
N VAL A 2 8.52 -64.75 57.83
CA VAL A 2 8.40 -63.49 58.60
C VAL A 2 8.47 -62.14 57.85
N CYS A 3 7.40 -61.37 58.12
CA CYS A 3 7.06 -60.04 57.64
C CYS A 3 7.87 -58.89 58.26
N ASN A 4 7.75 -57.72 57.62
CA ASN A 4 7.06 -56.52 58.15
C ASN A 4 7.86 -55.20 58.27
N THR A 5 7.39 -54.22 57.47
CA THR A 5 7.00 -52.84 57.83
C THR A 5 7.99 -51.88 58.50
N LYS A 6 8.32 -50.76 57.84
CA LYS A 6 7.62 -49.44 57.89
C LYS A 6 8.61 -48.26 57.63
N ILE A 7 8.30 -47.52 56.56
CA ILE A 7 8.22 -46.04 56.42
C ILE A 7 9.43 -45.16 56.83
N ILE A 8 9.87 -44.29 55.91
CA ILE A 8 9.84 -42.80 55.96
C ILE A 8 10.84 -42.24 54.92
N ALA A 9 10.30 -41.59 53.89
CA ALA A 9 10.98 -40.61 53.02
C ALA A 9 11.13 -39.28 53.79
N PRO A 10 12.03 -38.31 53.46
CA PRO A 10 12.04 -37.65 52.14
C PRO A 10 13.37 -36.95 51.70
N LEU A 11 13.26 -36.23 50.56
CA LEU A 11 13.95 -35.00 50.13
C LEU A 11 15.13 -35.03 49.11
N LEU A 12 14.80 -34.50 47.91
CA LEU A 12 15.42 -33.41 47.13
C LEU A 12 16.78 -33.54 46.39
N LEU A 13 16.74 -33.34 45.06
CA LEU A 13 17.42 -32.30 44.23
C LEU A 13 17.74 -32.85 42.81
N VAL A 14 16.96 -32.49 41.76
CA VAL A 14 17.15 -31.35 40.83
C VAL A 14 18.39 -31.47 39.92
N ALA A 15 18.17 -31.73 38.62
CA ALA A 15 18.89 -31.11 37.50
C ALA A 15 18.24 -31.53 36.15
N GLY A 16 17.03 -31.01 35.88
CA GLY A 16 16.52 -30.92 34.52
C GLY A 16 17.05 -29.64 33.88
N CYS A 17 18.03 -29.75 32.98
CA CYS A 17 18.51 -28.61 32.22
C CYS A 17 17.51 -28.28 31.09
N CYS A 18 16.63 -27.32 31.35
CA CYS A 18 15.90 -26.59 30.33
C CYS A 18 16.90 -25.73 29.53
N PHE A 19 17.17 -26.12 28.29
CA PHE A 19 17.74 -25.21 27.29
C PHE A 19 16.65 -24.20 26.89
N SER A 20 16.55 -23.10 27.63
CA SER A 20 15.78 -21.94 27.18
C SER A 20 16.63 -21.19 26.15
N ALA A 21 16.30 -21.37 24.87
CA ALA A 21 16.76 -20.46 23.84
C ALA A 21 16.26 -19.05 24.20
N SER A 22 17.17 -18.18 24.63
CA SER A 22 16.91 -16.76 24.84
C SER A 22 16.62 -16.13 23.49
N SER A 23 15.34 -16.14 23.08
CA SER A 23 14.85 -15.29 22.00
C SER A 23 15.00 -13.85 22.47
N SER A 24 16.11 -13.24 22.05
CA SER A 24 16.31 -11.80 22.21
C SER A 24 15.39 -11.13 21.19
N ALA A 25 14.17 -10.81 21.62
CA ALA A 25 13.32 -9.90 20.86
C ALA A 25 14.11 -8.58 20.72
N VAL A 26 14.47 -8.24 19.49
CA VAL A 26 15.05 -6.93 19.16
C VAL A 26 14.08 -5.88 19.71
N PRO A 27 14.56 -4.85 20.43
CA PRO A 27 13.68 -3.81 20.95
C PRO A 27 12.90 -3.19 19.80
N ASP A 28 11.57 -3.14 19.92
CA ASP A 28 10.71 -2.38 19.02
C ASP A 28 11.20 -0.93 19.03
N GLU A 29 11.87 -0.49 17.96
CA GLU A 29 12.18 0.93 17.78
C GLU A 29 10.86 1.70 17.90
N PRO A 30 10.82 2.77 18.72
CA PRO A 30 9.60 3.52 18.96
C PRO A 30 9.04 4.01 17.62
N THR A 31 7.83 3.57 17.29
CA THR A 31 7.13 3.96 16.07
C THR A 31 7.07 5.48 15.98
N VAL A 32 7.62 6.02 14.89
CA VAL A 32 7.54 7.45 14.57
C VAL A 32 6.06 7.82 14.47
N LYS A 33 5.58 8.59 15.46
CA LYS A 33 4.21 9.10 15.44
C LYS A 33 4.16 10.30 14.51
N LEU A 34 3.45 10.17 13.40
CA LEU A 34 3.20 11.28 12.48
C LEU A 34 2.43 12.38 13.22
N SER A 35 2.81 13.64 12.96
CA SER A 35 1.98 14.78 13.37
C SER A 35 0.61 14.67 12.72
N ASN A 36 -0.43 15.15 13.42
CA ASN A 36 -1.79 15.23 12.86
C ASN A 36 -2.05 16.62 12.24
N SER A 37 -1.14 17.58 12.45
CA SER A 37 -1.25 18.94 11.91
C SER A 37 -0.48 19.06 10.60
N TRP A 38 -1.11 18.66 9.51
CA TRP A 38 -0.60 18.81 8.16
C TRP A 38 -1.71 19.18 7.17
N TYR A 39 -1.32 19.92 6.15
CA TYR A 39 -2.14 20.24 4.98
C TYR A 39 -2.11 19.11 3.96
N LYS A 40 -0.93 18.51 3.72
CA LYS A 40 -0.74 17.40 2.77
C LYS A 40 0.21 16.37 3.37
N ALA A 41 -0.06 15.09 3.12
CA ALA A 41 0.82 13.98 3.49
C ALA A 41 0.99 13.05 2.28
N THR A 42 2.22 12.76 1.88
CA THR A 42 2.53 11.81 0.82
C THR A 42 3.23 10.59 1.40
N PHE A 43 2.71 9.41 1.09
CA PHE A 43 3.18 8.11 1.57
C PHE A 43 3.79 7.33 0.43
N ALA A 44 5.06 6.95 0.60
CA ALA A 44 5.82 6.19 -0.38
C ALA A 44 6.40 4.95 0.29
N THR A 45 6.42 3.83 -0.42
CA THR A 45 7.07 2.59 0.03
C THR A 45 8.01 2.09 -1.04
N ARG A 46 9.03 1.35 -0.60
CA ARG A 46 9.99 0.69 -1.50
C ARG A 46 10.22 -0.72 -0.99
N PHE A 47 10.12 -1.67 -1.91
CA PHE A 47 10.45 -3.07 -1.67
C PHE A 47 11.76 -3.34 -2.42
N PRO A 48 12.91 -3.30 -1.75
CA PRO A 48 14.19 -3.55 -2.41
C PRO A 48 14.25 -4.99 -2.92
N PRO A 49 15.15 -5.29 -3.88
CA PRO A 49 15.47 -6.67 -4.22
C PRO A 49 15.81 -7.48 -2.97
N GLN A 50 15.44 -8.77 -2.93
CA GLN A 50 15.83 -9.63 -1.83
C GLN A 50 17.32 -9.98 -1.94
N GLY A 51 18.06 -9.65 -0.89
CA GLY A 51 19.47 -10.00 -0.71
C GLY A 51 19.87 -9.76 0.73
N ALA A 52 20.76 -10.59 1.28
CA ALA A 52 21.15 -10.56 2.69
C ALA A 52 21.81 -9.23 3.15
N SER A 53 22.28 -8.41 2.20
CA SER A 53 22.95 -7.12 2.46
C SER A 53 22.09 -5.89 2.19
N LEU A 54 20.86 -6.07 1.71
CA LEU A 54 19.97 -4.95 1.38
C LEU A 54 19.09 -4.59 2.58
N PRO A 55 18.74 -3.30 2.76
CA PRO A 55 17.83 -2.89 3.82
C PRO A 55 16.47 -3.59 3.65
N PRO A 56 15.73 -3.83 4.74
CA PRO A 56 14.38 -4.39 4.63
C PRO A 56 13.45 -3.43 3.88
N ALA A 57 12.33 -3.96 3.38
CA ALA A 57 11.26 -3.13 2.83
C ALA A 57 10.81 -2.08 3.85
N SER A 58 10.68 -0.84 3.39
CA SER A 58 10.37 0.31 4.24
C SER A 58 9.57 1.35 3.48
N GLY A 59 9.18 2.42 4.17
CA GLY A 59 8.49 3.53 3.54
C GLY A 59 8.63 4.81 4.34
N THR A 60 8.33 5.91 3.66
CA THR A 60 8.48 7.27 4.13
C THR A 60 7.12 7.98 4.09
N ALA A 61 6.92 8.94 4.98
CA ALA A 61 5.87 9.95 4.85
C ALA A 61 6.51 11.32 4.72
N VAL A 62 6.02 12.14 3.80
CA VAL A 62 6.40 13.55 3.68
C VAL A 62 5.20 14.41 4.05
N LEU A 63 5.33 15.20 5.12
CA LEU A 63 4.27 16.05 5.65
C LEU A 63 4.52 17.51 5.29
N TYR A 64 3.49 18.17 4.76
CA TYR A 64 3.49 19.60 4.43
C TYR A 64 2.53 20.28 5.39
N ARG A 65 3.00 21.28 6.13
CA ARG A 65 2.21 21.95 7.17
C ARG A 65 1.19 22.90 6.56
N ASN A 66 1.53 23.56 5.47
CA ASN A 66 0.65 24.49 4.76
C ASN A 66 0.82 24.41 3.23
N LYS A 67 0.01 25.19 2.50
CA LYS A 67 0.00 25.21 1.02
C LYS A 67 1.26 25.80 0.38
N ALA A 68 1.93 26.72 1.07
CA ALA A 68 3.11 27.40 0.57
C ALA A 68 4.40 26.59 0.79
N ASP A 69 4.34 25.50 1.56
CA ASP A 69 5.48 24.62 1.78
C ASP A 69 5.88 23.93 0.47
N LEU A 70 7.05 24.30 -0.05
CA LEU A 70 7.66 23.68 -1.23
C LEU A 70 8.44 22.41 -0.88
N VAL A 71 8.89 22.31 0.37
CA VAL A 71 9.65 21.17 0.89
C VAL A 71 8.96 20.68 2.16
N GLY A 72 8.47 19.45 2.13
CA GLY A 72 7.84 18.83 3.29
C GLY A 72 8.85 18.25 4.28
N GLU A 73 8.39 18.00 5.50
CA GLU A 73 9.15 17.31 6.54
C GLU A 73 9.09 15.79 6.26
N THR A 74 10.25 15.16 6.09
CA THR A 74 10.35 13.73 5.78
C THR A 74 10.46 12.91 7.05
N TYR A 75 9.65 11.86 7.12
CA TYR A 75 9.62 10.88 8.20
C TYR A 75 9.95 9.51 7.60
N ASP A 76 11.10 8.97 7.95
CA ASP A 76 11.55 7.66 7.47
C ASP A 76 11.01 6.51 8.32
N SER A 77 10.97 5.31 7.73
CA SER A 77 10.61 4.05 8.43
C SER A 77 9.26 4.08 9.15
N VAL A 78 8.30 4.85 8.64
CA VAL A 78 6.94 4.99 9.20
C VAL A 78 6.07 3.76 8.91
N PHE A 79 6.38 3.06 7.83
CA PHE A 79 5.74 1.81 7.46
C PHE A 79 6.33 0.64 8.26
N LYS A 80 5.46 -0.16 8.86
CA LYS A 80 5.80 -1.37 9.63
C LYS A 80 5.05 -2.57 9.07
N PRO A 81 5.45 -3.82 9.38
CA PRO A 81 4.67 -4.99 8.98
C PRO A 81 3.18 -4.84 9.35
N ALA A 82 2.31 -5.11 8.39
CA ALA A 82 0.88 -4.89 8.58
C ALA A 82 0.33 -5.79 9.71
N PRO A 83 -0.46 -5.26 10.65
CA PRO A 83 -1.08 -6.06 11.68
C PRO A 83 -1.93 -7.20 11.11
N GLN A 84 -2.00 -8.34 11.80
CA GLN A 84 -2.74 -9.53 11.31
C GLN A 84 -4.19 -9.21 10.96
N ASN A 85 -4.87 -8.37 11.74
CA ASN A 85 -6.25 -7.97 11.47
C ASN A 85 -6.40 -7.16 10.17
N VAL A 86 -5.39 -6.36 9.80
CA VAL A 86 -5.34 -5.60 8.54
C VAL A 86 -5.13 -6.55 7.37
N GLN A 87 -4.18 -7.49 7.48
CA GLN A 87 -3.92 -8.50 6.45
C GLN A 87 -5.15 -9.40 6.22
N THR A 88 -5.77 -9.89 7.30
CA THR A 88 -6.99 -10.70 7.23
C THR A 88 -8.12 -9.91 6.58
N ALA A 89 -8.29 -8.63 6.92
CA ALA A 89 -9.31 -7.78 6.31
C ALA A 89 -9.12 -7.65 4.79
N LEU A 90 -7.90 -7.41 4.31
CA LEU A 90 -7.62 -7.30 2.87
C LEU A 90 -7.92 -8.58 2.09
N ALA A 91 -7.81 -9.74 2.72
CA ALA A 91 -8.12 -11.03 2.12
C ALA A 91 -9.58 -11.49 2.31
N ALA A 92 -10.36 -10.81 3.15
CA ALA A 92 -11.71 -11.25 3.51
C ALA A 92 -12.74 -10.85 2.46
N THR A 93 -13.65 -11.78 2.14
CA THR A 93 -14.74 -11.57 1.18
C THR A 93 -15.79 -10.56 1.66
N ASN A 94 -15.84 -10.28 2.96
CA ASN A 94 -16.77 -9.32 3.56
C ASN A 94 -16.19 -7.90 3.71
N THR A 95 -14.94 -7.68 3.30
CA THR A 95 -14.38 -6.34 3.19
C THR A 95 -14.94 -5.69 1.93
N VAL A 96 -15.61 -4.56 2.10
CA VAL A 96 -16.18 -3.84 0.95
C VAL A 96 -15.05 -3.22 0.16
N ASN A 97 -14.84 -3.68 -1.08
CA ASN A 97 -13.86 -3.09 -2.00
C ASN A 97 -14.53 -2.69 -3.32
N PRO A 98 -14.82 -1.39 -3.54
CA PRO A 98 -15.39 -0.92 -4.80
C PRO A 98 -14.36 -0.89 -5.95
N PHE A 99 -13.07 -1.03 -5.68
CA PHE A 99 -11.97 -0.99 -6.65
C PHE A 99 -11.60 -2.37 -7.22
N HIS A 100 -12.23 -3.43 -6.70
CA HIS A 100 -12.01 -4.80 -7.14
C HIS A 100 -12.18 -5.00 -8.66
N PRO A 101 -13.19 -4.42 -9.34
CA PRO A 101 -13.29 -4.49 -10.80
C PRO A 101 -12.06 -3.87 -11.51
N GLN A 102 -11.62 -2.69 -11.06
CA GLN A 102 -10.50 -1.94 -11.64
C GLN A 102 -9.17 -2.70 -11.55
N PHE A 103 -8.99 -3.48 -10.47
CA PHE A 103 -7.77 -4.24 -10.21
C PHE A 103 -8.00 -5.76 -10.15
N ALA A 104 -8.90 -6.30 -10.99
CA ALA A 104 -9.35 -7.69 -10.92
C ALA A 104 -8.22 -8.74 -10.90
N ALA A 105 -7.10 -8.47 -11.59
CA ALA A 105 -5.92 -9.35 -11.59
C ALA A 105 -5.35 -9.60 -10.18
N LEU A 106 -5.47 -8.64 -9.26
CA LEU A 106 -4.98 -8.74 -7.88
C LEU A 106 -5.86 -9.62 -6.99
N TYR A 107 -7.06 -9.95 -7.44
CA TYR A 107 -8.08 -10.63 -6.65
C TYR A 107 -8.50 -12.00 -7.19
N THR A 108 -7.76 -12.53 -8.16
CA THR A 108 -7.91 -13.94 -8.54
C THR A 108 -7.58 -14.86 -7.35
N PRO A 109 -8.16 -16.07 -7.24
CA PRO A 109 -7.84 -17.00 -6.15
C PRO A 109 -6.33 -17.28 -6.01
N THR A 110 -5.61 -17.31 -7.14
CA THR A 110 -4.16 -17.46 -7.18
C THR A 110 -3.44 -16.24 -6.60
N ALA A 111 -3.82 -15.03 -7.03
CA ALA A 111 -3.22 -13.80 -6.53
C ALA A 111 -3.47 -13.62 -5.02
N LEU A 112 -4.69 -13.89 -4.54
CA LEU A 112 -5.04 -13.83 -3.12
C LEU A 112 -4.19 -14.79 -2.28
N ARG A 113 -3.97 -16.03 -2.76
CA ARG A 113 -3.13 -17.02 -2.07
C ARG A 113 -1.67 -16.57 -2.00
N LYS A 114 -1.11 -16.09 -3.11
CA LYS A 114 0.28 -15.57 -3.14
C LYS A 114 0.42 -14.37 -2.21
N ARG A 115 -0.52 -13.43 -2.27
CA ARG A 115 -0.55 -12.24 -1.43
C ARG A 115 -0.63 -12.56 0.07
N ALA A 116 -1.35 -13.60 0.47
CA ALA A 116 -1.43 -14.02 1.87
C ALA A 116 -0.08 -14.50 2.47
N ALA A 117 0.87 -14.90 1.62
CA ALA A 117 2.22 -15.28 2.04
C ALA A 117 3.22 -14.11 1.94
N CYS A 118 2.76 -12.93 1.52
CA CYS A 118 3.64 -11.80 1.25
C CYS A 118 3.78 -10.84 2.42
N THR A 119 4.95 -10.21 2.48
CA THR A 119 5.16 -9.08 3.39
C THR A 119 4.30 -7.91 2.93
N MET A 120 3.37 -7.50 3.80
CA MET A 120 2.63 -6.26 3.66
C MET A 120 3.18 -5.25 4.66
N LEU A 121 3.31 -4.01 4.21
CA LEU A 121 3.65 -2.89 5.08
C LEU A 121 2.43 -2.02 5.28
N SER A 122 2.29 -1.42 6.46
CA SER A 122 1.24 -0.45 6.72
C SER A 122 1.73 0.67 7.61
N THR A 123 1.07 1.83 7.49
CA THR A 123 1.17 2.92 8.45
C THR A 123 -0.25 3.38 8.82
N PRO A 124 -0.54 3.61 10.11
CA PRO A 124 -1.77 4.26 10.48
C PRO A 124 -1.78 5.69 9.93
N ILE A 125 -2.96 6.16 9.54
CA ILE A 125 -3.18 7.54 9.08
C ILE A 125 -4.41 8.12 9.76
N GLU A 126 -4.51 9.44 9.75
CA GLU A 126 -5.73 10.14 10.12
C GLU A 126 -6.36 10.67 8.84
N LEU A 127 -7.43 10.03 8.38
CA LEU A 127 -8.13 10.42 7.16
C LEU A 127 -9.33 11.32 7.44
N ASP A 128 -9.95 11.17 8.61
CA ASP A 128 -11.14 11.90 9.00
C ASP A 128 -11.09 12.35 10.47
N ASP A 129 -12.04 13.19 10.85
CA ASP A 129 -12.13 13.74 12.22
C ASP A 129 -12.99 12.85 13.15
N LYS A 130 -13.29 11.60 12.76
CA LYS A 130 -14.15 10.67 13.50
C LYS A 130 -13.31 9.72 14.34
N SER A 131 -13.36 9.90 15.65
CA SER A 131 -12.62 9.08 16.62
C SER A 131 -12.93 7.58 16.59
N ALA A 132 -14.05 7.19 16.00
CA ALA A 132 -14.54 5.81 16.00
C ALA A 132 -14.07 4.97 14.80
N THR A 133 -13.46 5.60 13.79
CA THR A 133 -12.85 4.90 12.66
C THR A 133 -11.34 4.79 12.84
N LYS A 134 -10.72 3.87 12.10
CA LYS A 134 -9.27 3.71 12.06
C LYS A 134 -8.85 3.43 10.63
N GLU A 135 -7.81 4.11 10.18
CA GLU A 135 -7.36 4.02 8.80
C GLU A 135 -5.88 3.65 8.71
N TRP A 136 -5.55 2.96 7.61
CA TRP A 136 -4.18 2.58 7.26
C TRP A 136 -3.96 2.83 5.79
N VAL A 137 -2.76 3.32 5.46
CA VAL A 137 -2.19 3.05 4.13
C VAL A 137 -1.49 1.71 4.23
N VAL A 138 -1.81 0.78 3.33
CA VAL A 138 -1.23 -0.56 3.28
C VAL A 138 -0.61 -0.77 1.92
N ALA A 139 0.63 -1.22 1.86
CA ALA A 139 1.38 -1.45 0.64
C ALA A 139 1.84 -2.90 0.54
N PHE A 140 1.90 -3.42 -0.68
CA PHE A 140 2.58 -4.66 -1.01
C PHE A 140 3.24 -4.58 -2.39
N SER A 141 4.32 -5.32 -2.58
CA SER A 141 4.93 -5.41 -3.91
C SER A 141 4.21 -6.43 -4.75
N ALA A 142 3.39 -6.00 -5.72
CA ALA A 142 2.75 -6.96 -6.62
C ALA A 142 3.74 -7.59 -7.61
N VAL A 143 4.87 -6.93 -7.92
CA VAL A 143 5.98 -7.52 -8.69
C VAL A 143 6.55 -8.72 -7.95
N GLN A 144 7.07 -8.52 -6.73
CA GLN A 144 7.70 -9.57 -5.95
C GLN A 144 6.72 -10.67 -5.50
N CYS A 145 5.44 -10.32 -5.33
CA CYS A 145 4.44 -11.23 -4.79
C CYS A 145 3.67 -12.02 -5.82
N LEU A 146 3.33 -11.43 -6.97
CA LEU A 146 2.34 -12.00 -7.87
C LEU A 146 2.96 -12.59 -9.14
N GLU A 147 4.17 -12.17 -9.51
CA GLU A 147 4.83 -12.69 -10.70
C GLU A 147 5.05 -14.20 -10.66
N ALA A 148 5.11 -14.80 -11.85
CA ALA A 148 5.24 -16.24 -12.02
C ALA A 148 6.66 -16.73 -11.74
N ASP A 149 7.69 -15.94 -12.10
CA ASP A 149 9.09 -16.24 -11.82
C ASP A 149 9.51 -15.60 -10.49
N ALA A 150 9.33 -16.35 -9.41
CA ALA A 150 9.68 -15.91 -8.07
C ALA A 150 11.18 -15.57 -7.94
N ALA A 151 12.08 -16.20 -8.70
CA ALA A 151 13.51 -15.90 -8.59
C ALA A 151 13.89 -14.59 -9.29
N ALA A 152 13.27 -14.28 -10.43
CA ALA A 152 13.48 -13.02 -11.13
C ALA A 152 12.81 -11.83 -10.44
N ALA A 153 11.56 -12.02 -9.98
CA ALA A 153 10.78 -10.96 -9.32
C ALA A 153 11.44 -10.49 -8.02
N LEU A 154 12.06 -11.40 -7.27
CA LEU A 154 12.82 -11.05 -6.07
C LEU A 154 14.08 -10.22 -6.36
N ARG A 155 14.59 -10.22 -7.59
CA ARG A 155 15.81 -9.46 -7.99
C ARG A 155 15.51 -8.05 -8.52
N SER A 156 14.29 -7.75 -8.97
CA SER A 156 13.96 -6.48 -9.61
C SER A 156 13.66 -5.34 -8.64
N GLY A 157 13.29 -5.65 -7.39
CA GLY A 157 12.74 -4.65 -6.48
C GLY A 157 11.38 -4.12 -6.97
N ASP A 158 10.76 -3.24 -6.20
CA ASP A 158 9.52 -2.56 -6.54
C ASP A 158 9.47 -1.18 -5.89
N THR A 159 9.58 -0.14 -6.73
CA THR A 159 9.51 1.27 -6.34
C THR A 159 8.14 1.88 -6.57
N THR A 160 7.22 1.11 -7.15
CA THR A 160 5.83 1.52 -7.41
C THR A 160 4.88 0.44 -6.90
N PRO A 161 4.95 0.12 -5.60
CA PRO A 161 4.15 -0.94 -5.03
C PRO A 161 2.67 -0.58 -5.10
N HIS A 162 1.86 -1.61 -4.99
CA HIS A 162 0.43 -1.43 -4.95
C HIS A 162 0.00 -1.08 -3.53
N GLN A 163 -0.93 -0.13 -3.40
CA GLN A 163 -1.36 0.44 -2.13
C GLN A 163 -2.88 0.50 -2.00
N TRP A 164 -3.35 0.29 -0.77
CA TRP A 164 -4.72 0.49 -0.34
C TRP A 164 -4.79 1.56 0.74
N VAL A 165 -5.89 2.32 0.73
CA VAL A 165 -6.36 3.02 1.93
C VAL A 165 -7.48 2.17 2.54
N LEU A 166 -7.16 1.50 3.65
CA LEU A 166 -8.10 0.63 4.38
C LEU A 166 -8.69 1.39 5.56
N GLN A 167 -10.00 1.26 5.77
CA GLN A 167 -10.67 1.77 6.98
C GLN A 167 -11.40 0.67 7.72
N LYS A 168 -11.25 0.65 9.04
CA LYS A 168 -12.13 -0.05 9.96
C LYS A 168 -13.22 0.91 10.44
N ILE A 169 -14.48 0.57 10.19
CA ILE A 169 -15.63 1.36 10.63
C ILE A 169 -16.11 0.93 12.03
N THR A 170 -17.03 1.71 12.61
CA THR A 170 -17.48 1.58 14.01
C THR A 170 -18.05 0.22 14.39
N ASN A 171 -18.66 -0.51 13.45
CA ASN A 171 -19.19 -1.87 13.69
C ASN A 171 -18.12 -2.98 13.54
N GLY A 172 -16.85 -2.61 13.41
CA GLY A 172 -15.73 -3.54 13.27
C GLY A 172 -15.49 -4.07 11.86
N LYS A 173 -16.36 -3.75 10.89
CA LYS A 173 -16.16 -4.11 9.47
C LYS A 173 -15.06 -3.26 8.83
N TYR A 174 -14.52 -3.77 7.73
CA TYR A 174 -13.51 -3.08 6.94
C TYR A 174 -14.03 -2.71 5.56
N ARG A 175 -13.46 -1.63 5.01
CA ARG A 175 -13.68 -1.21 3.62
C ARG A 175 -12.43 -0.57 3.02
N ILE A 176 -12.29 -0.70 1.72
CA ILE A 176 -11.26 -0.01 0.93
C ILE A 176 -11.82 1.33 0.47
N LEU A 177 -11.08 2.39 0.76
CA LEU A 177 -11.43 3.77 0.44
C LEU A 177 -10.72 4.27 -0.82
N ALA A 178 -9.54 3.74 -1.12
CA ALA A 178 -8.81 4.00 -2.35
C ALA A 178 -7.83 2.85 -2.63
N GLU A 179 -7.50 2.66 -3.90
CA GLU A 179 -6.60 1.62 -4.38
C GLU A 179 -5.80 2.15 -5.59
N GLY A 180 -4.49 1.89 -5.63
CA GLY A 180 -3.64 2.36 -6.71
C GLY A 180 -2.19 1.91 -6.55
N ASP A 181 -1.33 2.38 -7.44
CA ASP A 181 0.10 2.09 -7.46
C ASP A 181 0.93 3.34 -7.09
N GLY A 182 2.19 3.12 -6.71
CA GLY A 182 3.12 4.23 -6.49
C GLY A 182 2.93 4.84 -5.12
N ASN A 183 2.55 6.12 -5.05
CA ASN A 183 2.37 6.86 -3.80
C ASN A 183 0.89 7.10 -3.50
N ILE A 184 0.57 7.22 -2.21
CA ILE A 184 -0.73 7.73 -1.76
C ILE A 184 -0.51 9.14 -1.23
N THR A 185 -1.29 10.11 -1.72
CA THR A 185 -1.27 11.48 -1.17
C THR A 185 -2.61 11.80 -0.53
N LEU A 186 -2.58 12.34 0.68
CA LEU A 186 -3.75 12.81 1.41
C LEU A 186 -3.68 14.33 1.50
N THR A 187 -4.78 15.01 1.18
CA THR A 187 -4.82 16.48 1.22
C THR A 187 -6.00 16.96 2.04
N ASN A 188 -5.74 17.88 2.97
CA ASN A 188 -6.71 18.58 3.79
C ASN A 188 -7.29 19.83 3.08
N HIS A 189 -7.21 19.90 1.74
CA HIS A 189 -7.66 21.07 0.99
C HIS A 189 -9.17 21.12 0.83
N GLN A 190 -9.75 19.99 0.42
CA GLN A 190 -11.16 19.86 0.09
C GLN A 190 -11.75 18.78 0.99
N LYS A 191 -11.76 19.04 2.30
CA LYS A 191 -12.41 18.14 3.25
C LYS A 191 -13.91 18.11 2.95
N GLU A 192 -14.42 16.93 2.63
CA GLU A 192 -15.85 16.70 2.43
C GLU A 192 -16.35 15.75 3.52
N GLN A 193 -17.43 16.14 4.22
CA GLN A 193 -18.03 15.33 5.30
C GLN A 193 -17.03 14.91 6.40
N GLY A 194 -15.99 15.71 6.63
CA GLY A 194 -14.92 15.46 7.60
C GLY A 194 -13.78 14.58 7.10
N TYR A 195 -13.81 14.10 5.86
CA TYR A 195 -12.77 13.27 5.25
C TYR A 195 -11.83 14.10 4.38
N LYS A 196 -10.53 13.79 4.43
CA LYS A 196 -9.50 14.35 3.56
C LYS A 196 -9.61 13.78 2.14
N GLU A 197 -9.16 14.54 1.16
CA GLU A 197 -9.00 14.08 -0.23
C GLU A 197 -7.93 12.99 -0.29
N ILE A 198 -8.15 11.96 -1.11
CA ILE A 198 -7.14 10.94 -1.41
C ILE A 198 -6.73 11.08 -2.87
N ARG A 199 -5.43 11.00 -3.13
CA ARG A 199 -4.85 10.87 -4.46
C ARG A 199 -4.11 9.54 -4.57
N THR A 200 -4.40 8.81 -5.64
CA THR A 200 -3.78 7.52 -5.98
C THR A 200 -3.28 7.59 -7.42
N SER A 201 -2.39 6.70 -7.82
CA SER A 201 -2.01 6.57 -9.24
C SER A 201 -2.40 5.21 -9.81
N MET A 202 -2.52 5.14 -11.13
CA MET A 202 -2.44 3.90 -11.91
C MET A 202 -1.33 4.07 -12.93
N LEU A 203 -0.50 3.04 -13.08
CA LEU A 203 0.59 3.02 -14.05
C LEU A 203 0.26 2.03 -15.18
N ILE A 204 0.29 2.51 -16.42
CA ILE A 204 0.01 1.67 -17.59
C ILE A 204 0.88 0.40 -17.62
N PRO A 205 2.21 0.43 -17.46
CA PRO A 205 3.02 -0.79 -17.54
C PRO A 205 2.67 -1.84 -16.48
N ARG A 206 1.98 -1.45 -15.40
CA ARG A 206 1.50 -2.39 -14.37
C ARG A 206 0.13 -2.94 -14.69
N THR A 207 -0.80 -2.06 -15.06
CA THR A 207 -2.19 -2.47 -15.36
C THR A 207 -2.29 -3.19 -16.70
N PHE A 208 -1.46 -2.82 -17.66
CA PHE A 208 -1.43 -3.35 -19.02
C PHE A 208 0.02 -3.66 -19.45
N PRO A 209 0.65 -4.69 -18.88
CA PRO A 209 2.08 -4.98 -19.11
C PRO A 209 2.43 -5.23 -20.58
N GLU A 210 1.47 -5.73 -21.37
CA GLU A 210 1.66 -6.03 -22.81
C GLU A 210 1.28 -4.85 -23.72
N HIS A 211 0.83 -3.72 -23.18
CA HIS A 211 0.39 -2.59 -23.99
C HIS A 211 1.57 -1.82 -24.60
N LYS A 212 1.41 -1.27 -25.81
CA LYS A 212 2.49 -0.52 -26.48
C LYS A 212 3.00 0.71 -25.72
N LEU A 213 2.18 1.28 -24.84
CA LEU A 213 2.57 2.37 -23.95
C LEU A 213 3.22 1.75 -22.71
N GLN A 214 4.54 1.89 -22.59
CA GLN A 214 5.35 1.23 -21.55
C GLN A 214 5.75 2.18 -20.41
N CYS A 215 5.12 3.36 -20.33
CA CYS A 215 5.33 4.34 -19.26
C CYS A 215 4.06 5.20 -19.10
N GLY A 216 4.05 6.03 -18.06
CA GLY A 216 2.93 6.92 -17.76
C GLY A 216 1.73 6.22 -17.14
N GLY A 217 0.61 6.93 -17.06
CA GLY A 217 -0.57 6.53 -16.32
C GLY A 217 -1.50 7.69 -15.99
N ALA A 218 -2.12 7.62 -14.83
CA ALA A 218 -2.97 8.69 -14.31
C ALA A 218 -2.87 8.81 -12.80
N GLU A 219 -3.05 10.03 -12.31
CA GLU A 219 -3.39 10.31 -10.91
C GLU A 219 -4.90 10.50 -10.81
N PHE A 220 -5.51 9.89 -9.81
CA PHE A 220 -6.93 9.99 -9.51
C PHE A 220 -7.11 10.73 -8.20
N THR A 221 -7.97 11.75 -8.22
CA THR A 221 -8.42 12.46 -7.02
C THR A 221 -9.76 11.91 -6.58
N TRP A 222 -9.86 11.53 -5.31
CA TRP A 222 -11.05 10.94 -4.72
C TRP A 222 -11.59 11.82 -3.57
N HIS A 223 -12.90 12.05 -3.58
CA HIS A 223 -13.61 12.77 -2.52
C HIS A 223 -14.63 11.87 -1.83
N TYR A 224 -14.83 12.08 -0.53
CA TYR A 224 -15.79 11.29 0.23
C TYR A 224 -17.21 11.84 0.08
N ARG A 225 -18.10 11.07 -0.55
CA ARG A 225 -19.53 11.39 -0.75
C ARG A 225 -20.38 10.15 -0.54
N ASN A 226 -21.57 10.31 0.02
CA ASN A 226 -22.57 9.24 0.14
C ASN A 226 -22.03 7.95 0.79
N ASN A 227 -21.26 8.08 1.86
CA ASN A 227 -20.63 6.97 2.57
C ASN A 227 -19.54 6.20 1.78
N GLY A 228 -18.94 6.78 0.75
CA GLY A 228 -17.80 6.19 0.04
C GLY A 228 -16.92 7.26 -0.62
N TYR A 229 -15.77 6.84 -1.14
CA TYR A 229 -14.97 7.70 -2.00
C TYR A 229 -15.43 7.57 -3.45
N VAL A 230 -15.57 8.70 -4.13
CA VAL A 230 -15.94 8.78 -5.54
C VAL A 230 -14.87 9.53 -6.31
N LEU A 231 -14.65 9.13 -7.56
CA LEU A 231 -13.68 9.78 -8.44
C LEU A 231 -14.13 11.22 -8.72
N ALA A 232 -13.28 12.18 -8.38
CA ALA A 232 -13.55 13.61 -8.56
C ALA A 232 -12.79 14.19 -9.76
N ALA A 233 -11.54 13.77 -9.97
CA ALA A 233 -10.72 14.21 -11.09
C ALA A 233 -9.69 13.15 -11.50
N THR A 234 -9.26 13.22 -12.76
CA THR A 234 -8.21 12.40 -13.33
C THR A 234 -7.18 13.31 -14.00
N GLU A 235 -5.93 13.21 -13.58
CA GLU A 235 -4.79 13.91 -14.18
C GLU A 235 -3.92 12.91 -14.92
N ILE A 236 -3.58 13.18 -16.18
CA ILE A 236 -2.79 12.27 -17.01
C ILE A 236 -1.31 12.46 -16.72
N LEU A 237 -0.65 11.36 -16.35
CA LEU A 237 0.78 11.31 -16.09
C LEU A 237 1.49 10.76 -17.32
N ALA A 238 2.02 11.65 -18.15
CA ALA A 238 2.81 11.29 -19.35
C ALA A 238 4.26 11.80 -19.28
N GLN A 239 4.58 12.58 -18.24
CA GLN A 239 5.84 13.33 -18.15
C GLN A 239 7.04 12.41 -17.90
N ASP A 240 6.87 11.33 -17.14
CA ASP A 240 7.96 10.40 -16.83
C ASP A 240 8.40 9.51 -18.02
N CYS A 241 7.75 9.66 -19.18
CA CYS A 241 8.11 9.01 -20.44
C CYS A 241 9.24 9.72 -21.22
N GLU A 242 9.65 10.90 -20.73
CA GLU A 242 10.53 11.84 -21.42
C GLU A 242 11.87 11.25 -21.91
N PRO A 243 12.61 10.43 -21.14
CA PRO A 243 13.91 9.95 -21.61
C PRO A 243 13.82 8.81 -22.62
N LEU A 244 12.69 8.11 -22.71
CA LEU A 244 12.55 6.86 -23.48
C LEU A 244 12.00 7.08 -24.90
N HIS A 245 11.16 8.09 -25.11
CA HIS A 245 10.44 8.25 -26.37
C HIS A 245 10.74 9.54 -27.13
N PHE A 246 11.20 10.60 -26.46
CA PHE A 246 11.42 11.91 -27.10
C PHE A 246 12.73 12.61 -26.68
N PRO A 247 13.88 11.89 -26.61
CA PRO A 247 15.12 12.43 -26.04
C PRO A 247 15.67 13.66 -26.77
N ASP A 248 15.36 13.81 -28.06
CA ASP A 248 15.93 14.84 -28.94
C ASP A 248 14.96 15.99 -29.28
N LEU A 249 13.72 15.95 -28.77
CA LEU A 249 12.73 16.99 -29.06
C LEU A 249 12.79 18.11 -28.02
N THR A 250 12.66 19.37 -28.47
CA THR A 250 12.56 20.54 -27.59
C THR A 250 11.46 21.51 -28.06
N GLY A 251 11.06 22.44 -27.18
CA GLY A 251 10.11 23.50 -27.49
C GLY A 251 8.77 22.98 -28.02
N ALA A 252 8.25 23.60 -29.09
CA ALA A 252 6.94 23.26 -29.66
C ALA A 252 6.87 21.84 -30.23
N ALA A 253 7.98 21.30 -30.74
CA ALA A 253 8.03 19.93 -31.26
C ALA A 253 7.88 18.91 -30.14
N TRP A 254 8.56 19.14 -29.01
CA TRP A 254 8.37 18.34 -27.80
C TRP A 254 6.94 18.43 -27.28
N GLN A 255 6.39 19.63 -27.15
CA GLN A 255 5.03 19.82 -26.63
C GLN A 255 4.00 19.06 -27.47
N LYS A 256 4.11 19.14 -28.80
CA LYS A 256 3.21 18.40 -29.70
C LYS A 256 3.33 16.88 -29.54
N ALA A 257 4.54 16.36 -29.38
CA ALA A 257 4.79 14.94 -29.15
C ALA A 257 4.21 14.49 -27.79
N TYR A 258 4.45 15.28 -26.74
CA TYR A 258 3.89 15.08 -25.42
C TYR A 258 2.36 15.07 -25.45
N ASP A 259 1.72 16.07 -26.07
CA ASP A 259 0.25 16.17 -26.16
C ASP A 259 -0.34 14.95 -26.87
N THR A 260 0.33 14.49 -27.95
CA THR A 260 -0.06 13.28 -28.68
C THR A 260 0.04 12.04 -27.79
N TYR A 261 1.13 11.91 -27.04
CA TYR A 261 1.33 10.79 -26.12
C TYR A 261 0.31 10.81 -24.97
N ALA A 262 0.10 11.97 -24.33
CA ALA A 262 -0.88 12.17 -23.27
C ALA A 262 -2.30 11.83 -23.74
N ALA A 263 -2.67 12.15 -24.99
CA ALA A 263 -3.95 11.76 -25.56
C ALA A 263 -4.10 10.23 -25.71
N GLN A 264 -3.02 9.51 -26.05
CA GLN A 264 -3.03 8.05 -26.11
C GLN A 264 -3.15 7.43 -24.72
N VAL A 265 -2.38 7.91 -23.75
CA VAL A 265 -2.49 7.52 -22.33
C VAL A 265 -3.91 7.74 -21.83
N LYS A 266 -4.48 8.93 -22.08
CA LYS A 266 -5.86 9.26 -21.71
C LYS A 266 -6.86 8.26 -22.27
N THR A 267 -6.70 7.87 -23.53
CA THR A 267 -7.60 6.90 -24.18
C THR A 267 -7.59 5.55 -23.45
N VAL A 268 -6.41 5.07 -23.06
CA VAL A 268 -6.26 3.81 -22.30
C VAL A 268 -6.87 3.94 -20.91
N VAL A 269 -6.59 5.03 -20.19
CA VAL A 269 -7.13 5.30 -18.85
C VAL A 269 -8.65 5.42 -18.87
N ASP A 270 -9.22 6.17 -19.82
CA ASP A 270 -10.67 6.32 -19.97
C ASP A 270 -11.34 4.97 -20.28
N GLY A 271 -10.71 4.14 -21.12
CA GLY A 271 -11.19 2.78 -21.41
C GLY A 271 -11.22 1.92 -20.15
N TRP A 272 -10.12 1.91 -19.40
CA TRP A 272 -9.99 1.19 -18.13
C TRP A 272 -11.07 1.58 -17.10
N LEU A 273 -11.35 2.88 -16.96
CA LEU A 273 -12.39 3.38 -16.06
C LEU A 273 -13.81 2.97 -16.50
N LYS A 274 -14.07 2.94 -17.82
CA LYS A 274 -15.38 2.58 -18.39
C LYS A 274 -15.68 1.09 -18.30
N ASP A 275 -14.71 0.24 -18.65
CA ASP A 275 -14.88 -1.21 -18.72
C ASP A 275 -15.12 -1.87 -17.35
N GLN A 276 -14.96 -1.10 -16.27
CA GLN A 276 -15.03 -1.56 -14.88
C GLN A 276 -16.06 -0.82 -14.03
N SER A 277 -16.82 0.10 -14.63
CA SER A 277 -18.01 0.66 -13.98
C SER A 277 -19.10 -0.42 -13.96
N PRO A 278 -19.73 -0.71 -12.81
CA PRO A 278 -20.89 -1.60 -12.82
C PRO A 278 -21.91 -1.01 -13.79
N VAL A 279 -22.40 -1.82 -14.73
CA VAL A 279 -23.67 -1.53 -15.38
C VAL A 279 -24.65 -1.26 -14.24
N ALA A 280 -25.16 -0.04 -14.16
CA ALA A 280 -26.13 0.31 -13.14
C ALA A 280 -27.27 -0.73 -13.19
N PRO A 281 -27.78 -1.19 -12.03
CA PRO A 281 -28.82 -2.20 -11.99
C PRO A 281 -30.04 -1.82 -12.82
#